data_AF-A0A5N7WM28-F1
#
_entry.id   AF-A0A5N7WM28-F1
#
_cell.length_a   1.000
_cell.length_b   1.000
_cell.length_c   1.000
_cell.angle_alpha   90.00
_cell.angle_beta   90.00
_cell.angle_gamma   90.00
#
_symmetry.space_group_name_H-M   'P 1'
#
loop_
_entity.id
_entity.type
_entity.pdbx_description
1 polymer ?
#
loop_
_entity_poly.entity_id
_entity_poly.type
_entity_poly.pdbx_seq_one_letter_code
_entity_poly.pdbx_strand_id
1 'polypeptide(L)'
;MTQSASLFQQAMGEEFGRLDAALQRFHRLQGEHELEGRVQTGAPRTLLARLLALALGTPRTAAEGAIHFELQASPEAETWTRIFPEQLMRSSMHLREGGLVERLGPARLCFALQAVDGRLLMRLRRLYFLGFPCPGWLAPRIVAEETGAGEHMQFHVEAAVPLIGVVASYRGYLLLPEEKA
;
A
#
# COMPACT_ATOMS: atom_id res chain seq x y z
N MET A 1 -14.46 21.05 16.89
CA MET A 1 -14.67 20.09 15.79
C MET A 1 -13.95 18.82 16.19
N THR A 2 -14.68 17.76 16.54
CA THR A 2 -14.08 16.44 16.78
C THR A 2 -13.51 15.98 15.45
N GLN A 3 -12.19 15.95 15.32
CA GLN A 3 -11.54 15.42 14.13
C GLN A 3 -11.89 13.93 14.06
N SER A 4 -12.65 13.53 13.03
CA SER A 4 -12.99 12.12 12.81
C SER A 4 -11.70 11.32 12.63
N ALA A 5 -11.65 10.13 13.22
CA ALA A 5 -10.50 9.23 13.06
C ALA A 5 -10.28 8.89 11.58
N SER A 6 -9.02 8.85 11.14
CA SER A 6 -8.67 8.46 9.77
C SER A 6 -9.09 7.02 9.45
N LEU A 7 -9.07 6.66 8.16
CA LEU A 7 -9.40 5.31 7.72
C LEU A 7 -8.54 4.25 8.43
N PHE A 8 -7.23 4.46 8.51
CA PHE A 8 -6.29 3.55 9.17
C PHE A 8 -6.47 3.52 10.69
N GLN A 9 -6.80 4.66 11.33
CA GLN A 9 -7.14 4.67 12.76
C GLN A 9 -8.39 3.83 13.05
N GLN A 10 -9.43 3.96 12.22
CA GLN A 10 -10.64 3.15 12.36
C GLN A 10 -10.36 1.66 12.08
N ALA A 11 -9.50 1.35 11.09
CA ALA A 11 -9.14 -0.01 10.72
C ALA A 11 -8.34 -0.75 11.79
N MET A 12 -7.43 -0.05 12.47
CA MET A 12 -6.51 -0.64 13.44
C MET A 12 -7.02 -0.55 14.89
N GLY A 13 -7.90 0.40 15.20
CA GLY A 13 -8.33 0.67 16.56
C GLY A 13 -7.14 0.98 17.48
N GLU A 14 -7.08 0.30 18.62
CA GLU A 14 -6.02 0.50 19.62
C GLU A 14 -4.61 0.15 19.11
N GLU A 15 -4.49 -0.76 18.12
CA GLU A 15 -3.20 -1.13 17.53
C GLU A 15 -2.52 0.06 16.84
N PHE A 16 -3.28 1.06 16.40
CA PHE A 16 -2.74 2.25 15.74
C PHE A 16 -1.71 2.97 16.62
N GLY A 17 -1.99 3.06 17.93
CA GLY A 17 -1.10 3.72 18.89
C GLY A 17 0.24 2.99 19.11
N ARG A 18 0.37 1.75 18.61
CA ARG A 18 1.60 0.94 18.70
C ARG A 18 2.53 1.12 17.50
N LEU A 19 2.11 1.86 16.47
CA LEU A 19 2.95 2.18 15.33
C LEU A 19 4.01 3.22 15.70
N ASP A 20 5.09 3.27 14.94
CA ASP A 20 6.07 4.35 15.05
C ASP A 20 5.43 5.71 14.76
N ALA A 21 5.94 6.77 15.41
CA ALA A 21 5.38 8.12 15.31
C ALA A 21 5.24 8.60 13.85
N ALA A 22 6.21 8.28 12.99
CA ALA A 22 6.17 8.62 11.56
C ALA A 22 5.00 7.95 10.84
N LEU A 23 4.72 6.67 11.10
CA LEU A 23 3.58 5.97 10.53
C LEU A 23 2.27 6.52 11.05
N GLN A 24 2.19 6.81 12.36
CA GLN A 24 1.00 7.45 12.92
C GLN A 24 0.75 8.82 12.29
N ARG A 25 1.80 9.61 12.00
CA ARG A 25 1.69 10.91 11.33
C ARG A 25 1.20 10.75 9.89
N PHE A 26 1.81 9.86 9.11
CA PHE A 26 1.39 9.56 7.74
C PHE A 26 -0.08 9.13 7.67
N HIS A 27 -0.47 8.14 8.48
CA HIS A 27 -1.83 7.59 8.49
C HIS A 27 -2.85 8.47 9.20
N ARG A 28 -2.45 9.62 9.74
CA ARG A 28 -3.36 10.69 10.22
C ARG A 28 -3.63 11.76 9.18
N LEU A 29 -2.89 11.78 8.07
CA LEU A 29 -3.12 12.77 7.02
C LEU A 29 -4.58 12.69 6.54
N GLN A 30 -5.18 13.85 6.28
CA GLN A 30 -6.55 14.01 5.81
C GLN A 30 -6.59 15.10 4.74
N GLY A 31 -7.45 14.93 3.74
CA GLY A 31 -7.50 15.78 2.55
C GLY A 31 -6.48 15.36 1.50
N GLU A 32 -6.05 16.33 0.69
CA GLU A 32 -5.09 16.15 -0.39
C GLU A 32 -3.67 16.44 0.09
N HIS A 33 -2.76 15.49 -0.11
CA HIS A 33 -1.33 15.61 0.21
C HIS A 33 -0.49 15.09 -0.95
N GLU A 34 0.62 15.77 -1.20
CA GLU A 34 1.65 15.35 -2.14
C GLU A 34 2.94 15.10 -1.36
N LEU A 35 3.51 13.91 -1.54
CA LEU A 35 4.73 13.49 -0.87
C LEU A 35 5.77 13.06 -1.91
N GLU A 36 7.02 13.38 -1.62
CA GLU A 36 8.15 12.96 -2.43
C GLU A 36 8.93 11.86 -1.75
N GLY A 37 9.68 11.09 -2.53
CA GLY A 37 10.48 10.01 -1.99
C GLY A 37 11.43 9.39 -2.99
N ARG A 38 12.00 8.25 -2.60
CA ARG A 38 12.76 7.38 -3.51
C ARG A 38 12.19 5.98 -3.51
N VAL A 39 12.28 5.34 -4.65
CA VAL A 39 11.79 3.97 -4.84
C VAL A 39 12.77 3.15 -5.68
N GLN A 40 12.88 1.89 -5.33
CA GLN A 40 13.50 0.83 -6.12
C GLN A 40 12.39 -0.14 -6.51
N THR A 41 12.22 -0.40 -7.81
CA THR A 41 11.26 -1.37 -8.34
C THR A 41 12.00 -2.61 -8.86
N GLY A 42 11.38 -3.77 -8.72
CA GLY A 42 11.81 -5.02 -9.33
C GLY A 42 11.01 -5.31 -10.61
N ALA A 43 11.62 -6.03 -11.55
CA ALA A 43 10.94 -6.50 -12.75
C ALA A 43 10.25 -7.85 -12.50
N PRO A 44 9.01 -8.05 -12.99
CA PRO A 44 8.39 -9.37 -13.03
C PRO A 44 9.23 -10.34 -13.87
N ARG A 45 9.45 -11.55 -13.37
CA ARG A 45 10.40 -12.51 -13.97
C ARG A 45 9.81 -13.37 -15.10
N THR A 46 8.49 -13.44 -15.23
CA THR A 46 7.80 -14.28 -16.22
C THR A 46 6.83 -13.48 -17.08
N LEU A 47 6.49 -13.99 -18.27
CA LEU A 47 5.54 -13.33 -19.18
C LEU A 47 4.16 -13.17 -18.53
N LEU A 48 3.67 -14.19 -17.84
CA LEU A 48 2.42 -14.13 -17.09
C LEU A 48 2.48 -13.07 -15.98
N ALA A 49 3.61 -12.97 -15.27
CA ALA A 49 3.78 -11.94 -14.25
C ALA A 49 3.77 -10.53 -14.85
N ARG A 50 4.33 -10.34 -16.06
CA ARG A 50 4.28 -9.06 -16.78
C ARG A 50 2.87 -8.68 -17.24
N LEU A 51 2.06 -9.67 -17.66
CA LEU A 51 0.65 -9.44 -18.02
C LEU A 51 -0.19 -9.06 -16.80
N LEU A 52 0.02 -9.74 -15.66
CA LEU A 52 -0.64 -9.37 -14.41
C LEU A 52 -0.19 -7.99 -13.94
N ALA A 53 1.10 -7.68 -14.01
CA ALA A 53 1.62 -6.36 -13.67
C ALA A 53 1.01 -5.25 -14.54
N LEU A 54 0.85 -5.50 -15.84
CA LEU A 54 0.14 -4.60 -16.75
C LEU A 54 -1.32 -4.39 -16.32
N ALA A 55 -2.04 -5.47 -16.00
CA ALA A 55 -3.43 -5.39 -15.58
C ALA A 55 -3.61 -4.64 -14.25
N LEU A 56 -2.65 -4.76 -13.34
CA LEU A 56 -2.65 -4.10 -12.02
C LEU A 56 -2.08 -2.67 -12.07
N GLY A 57 -1.40 -2.29 -13.16
CA GLY A 57 -0.68 -1.02 -13.26
C GLY A 57 0.58 -0.95 -12.39
N THR A 58 1.16 -2.09 -12.02
CA THR A 58 2.39 -2.14 -11.21
C THR A 58 3.64 -1.97 -12.08
N PRO A 59 4.77 -1.54 -11.50
CA PRO A 59 6.04 -1.43 -12.23
C PRO A 59 6.43 -2.74 -12.93
N ARG A 60 6.88 -2.65 -14.18
CA ARG A 60 7.21 -3.81 -15.04
C ARG A 60 8.71 -3.95 -15.33
N THR A 61 9.49 -2.96 -14.91
CA THR A 61 10.92 -2.81 -15.14
C THR A 61 11.60 -2.59 -13.79
N ALA A 62 12.86 -3.02 -13.71
CA ALA A 62 13.68 -2.70 -12.57
C ALA A 62 14.21 -1.28 -12.75
N ALA A 63 13.91 -0.41 -11.81
CA ALA A 63 14.33 0.98 -11.85
C ALA A 63 14.61 1.47 -10.42
N GLU A 64 15.44 2.49 -10.32
CA GLU A 64 15.61 3.26 -9.11
C GLU A 64 15.44 4.74 -9.44
N GLY A 65 14.67 5.47 -8.64
CA GLY A 65 14.48 6.90 -8.88
C GLY A 65 13.60 7.56 -7.84
N ALA A 66 13.23 8.80 -8.15
CA ALA A 66 12.24 9.54 -7.38
C ALA A 66 10.85 8.89 -7.55
N ILE A 67 10.05 8.96 -6.50
CA ILE A 67 8.62 8.65 -6.52
C ILE A 67 7.85 9.87 -6.05
N HIS A 68 6.77 10.19 -6.74
CA HIS A 68 5.79 11.16 -6.27
C HIS A 68 4.54 10.41 -5.82
N PHE A 69 4.01 10.77 -4.66
CA PHE A 69 2.88 10.11 -4.03
C PHE A 69 1.80 11.13 -3.72
N GLU A 70 0.63 10.95 -4.34
CA GLU A 70 -0.55 11.76 -4.07
C GLU A 70 -1.49 10.95 -3.18
N LEU A 71 -1.92 11.56 -2.09
CA LEU A 71 -2.88 11.01 -1.14
C LEU A 71 -4.14 11.86 -1.14
N GLN A 72 -5.27 11.24 -1.40
CA GLN A 72 -6.60 11.77 -1.10
C GLN A 72 -7.18 10.96 0.05
N ALA A 73 -7.14 11.51 1.26
CA ALA A 73 -7.58 10.81 2.47
C ALA A 73 -8.85 11.40 3.06
N SER A 74 -9.83 10.53 3.33
CA SER A 74 -10.99 10.84 4.16
C SER A 74 -11.20 9.72 5.20
N PRO A 75 -12.06 9.93 6.21
CA PRO A 75 -12.41 8.89 7.16
C PRO A 75 -13.09 7.66 6.52
N GLU A 76 -13.73 7.82 5.37
CA GLU A 76 -14.48 6.77 4.68
C GLU A 76 -13.65 6.01 3.65
N ALA A 77 -12.73 6.70 2.97
CA ALA A 77 -11.90 6.12 1.94
C ALA A 77 -10.59 6.90 1.75
N GLU A 78 -9.57 6.19 1.27
CA GLU A 78 -8.33 6.80 0.81
C GLU A 78 -8.08 6.42 -0.65
N THR A 79 -7.53 7.35 -1.42
CA THR A 79 -7.03 7.08 -2.78
C THR A 79 -5.57 7.43 -2.84
N TRP A 80 -4.77 6.46 -3.26
CA TRP A 80 -3.33 6.56 -3.34
C TRP A 80 -2.93 6.55 -4.81
N THR A 81 -2.23 7.58 -5.27
CA THR A 81 -1.60 7.61 -6.60
C THR A 81 -0.09 7.59 -6.42
N ARG A 82 0.55 6.52 -6.89
CA ARG A 82 2.01 6.35 -6.87
C ARG A 82 2.53 6.58 -8.27
N ILE A 83 3.35 7.59 -8.44
CA ILE A 83 3.99 7.93 -9.71
C ILE A 83 5.45 7.48 -9.64
N PHE A 84 5.69 6.28 -10.14
CA PHE A 84 7.03 5.72 -10.33
C PHE A 84 7.67 6.32 -11.60
N PRO A 85 9.00 6.21 -11.77
CA PRO A 85 9.69 6.77 -12.94
C PRO A 85 9.08 6.39 -14.31
N GLU A 86 8.54 5.17 -14.43
CA GLU A 86 8.00 4.65 -15.70
C GLU A 86 6.53 4.24 -15.63
N GLN A 87 5.86 4.43 -14.48
CA GLN A 87 4.54 3.85 -14.26
C GLN A 87 3.72 4.66 -13.24
N LEU A 88 2.46 4.90 -13.55
CA LEU A 88 1.47 5.39 -12.59
C LEU A 88 0.65 4.22 -12.06
N MET A 89 0.51 4.14 -10.74
CA MET A 89 -0.26 3.12 -10.03
C MET A 89 -1.24 3.78 -9.08
N ARG A 90 -2.54 3.57 -9.32
CA ARG A 90 -3.62 4.12 -8.49
C ARG A 90 -4.42 3.00 -7.84
N SER A 91 -4.72 3.17 -6.55
CA SER A 91 -5.61 2.29 -5.80
C SER A 91 -6.47 3.11 -4.86
N SER A 92 -7.63 2.55 -4.52
CA SER A 92 -8.51 3.12 -3.52
C SER A 92 -8.75 2.12 -2.40
N MET A 93 -8.85 2.63 -1.18
CA MET A 93 -9.00 1.86 0.05
C MET A 93 -10.25 2.34 0.78
N HIS A 94 -10.98 1.41 1.37
CA HIS A 94 -12.12 1.71 2.23
C HIS A 94 -12.28 0.58 3.25
N LEU A 95 -13.04 0.85 4.31
CA LEU A 95 -13.35 -0.15 5.32
C LEU A 95 -14.57 -0.97 4.93
N ARG A 96 -14.48 -2.29 5.16
CA ARG A 96 -15.61 -3.20 5.03
C ARG A 96 -15.43 -4.39 5.97
N GLU A 97 -16.47 -4.72 6.73
CA GLU A 97 -16.50 -5.91 7.61
C GLU A 97 -15.29 -5.96 8.58
N GLY A 98 -14.83 -4.80 9.05
CA GLY A 98 -13.67 -4.69 9.96
C GLY A 98 -12.30 -4.92 9.30
N GLY A 99 -12.23 -5.02 7.97
CA GLY A 99 -10.98 -5.11 7.22
C GLY A 99 -10.81 -3.94 6.24
N LEU A 100 -9.56 -3.69 5.86
CA LEU A 100 -9.22 -2.71 4.83
C LEU A 100 -9.34 -3.37 3.46
N VAL A 101 -10.16 -2.80 2.59
CA VAL A 101 -10.35 -3.29 1.22
C VAL A 101 -9.67 -2.33 0.25
N GLU A 102 -8.58 -2.78 -0.36
CA GLU A 102 -7.90 -2.08 -1.43
C GLU A 102 -8.40 -2.57 -2.80
N ARG A 103 -8.72 -1.64 -3.69
CA ARG A 103 -8.98 -1.90 -5.10
C ARG A 103 -7.82 -1.38 -5.93
N LEU A 104 -7.16 -2.28 -6.64
CA LEU A 104 -6.04 -2.01 -7.53
C LEU A 104 -6.33 -2.62 -8.91
N GLY A 105 -6.74 -1.78 -9.86
CA GLY A 105 -7.20 -2.25 -11.16
C GLY A 105 -8.31 -3.31 -11.05
N PRO A 106 -8.16 -4.51 -11.66
CA PRO A 106 -9.11 -5.61 -11.57
C PRO A 106 -9.00 -6.42 -10.26
N ALA A 107 -8.01 -6.13 -9.41
CA ALA A 107 -7.84 -6.80 -8.12
C ALA A 107 -8.57 -6.04 -7.01
N ARG A 108 -9.15 -6.81 -6.10
CA ARG A 108 -9.66 -6.35 -4.82
C ARG A 108 -9.03 -7.19 -3.71
N LEU A 109 -8.25 -6.54 -2.88
CA LEU A 109 -7.47 -7.13 -1.80
C LEU A 109 -8.10 -6.76 -0.46
N CYS A 110 -8.38 -7.75 0.37
CA CYS A 110 -8.87 -7.56 1.73
C CYS A 110 -7.72 -7.80 2.69
N PHE A 111 -7.32 -6.78 3.44
CA PHE A 111 -6.22 -6.81 4.39
C PHE A 111 -6.72 -6.74 5.83
N ALA A 112 -6.03 -7.47 6.70
CA ALA A 112 -6.03 -7.19 8.14
C ALA A 112 -4.76 -6.41 8.47
N LEU A 113 -4.92 -5.32 9.19
CA LEU A 113 -3.81 -4.47 9.62
C LEU A 113 -3.34 -4.90 11.00
N GLN A 114 -2.03 -4.92 11.20
CA GLN A 114 -1.44 -5.29 12.48
C GLN A 114 -0.21 -4.43 12.77
N ALA A 115 -0.12 -3.91 13.99
CA ALA A 115 1.11 -3.29 14.49
C ALA A 115 2.02 -4.37 15.07
N VAL A 116 3.28 -4.43 14.61
CA VAL A 116 4.30 -5.34 15.13
C VAL A 116 5.61 -4.58 15.26
N ASP A 117 6.11 -4.44 16.48
CA ASP A 117 7.37 -3.74 16.78
C ASP A 117 7.46 -2.33 16.14
N GLY A 118 6.40 -1.53 16.23
CA GLY A 118 6.33 -0.19 15.63
C GLY A 118 5.96 -0.17 14.14
N ARG A 119 5.97 -1.33 13.47
CA ARG A 119 5.71 -1.46 12.03
C ARG A 119 4.25 -1.71 11.74
N LEU A 120 3.79 -1.28 10.57
CA LEU A 120 2.50 -1.68 10.03
C LEU A 120 2.69 -2.88 9.10
N LEU A 121 2.01 -3.99 9.41
CA LEU A 121 1.92 -5.15 8.53
C LEU A 121 0.51 -5.25 7.95
N MET A 122 0.40 -5.24 6.62
CA MET A 122 -0.85 -5.45 5.89
C MET A 122 -0.96 -6.91 5.46
N ARG A 123 -1.68 -7.73 6.23
CA ARG A 123 -1.81 -9.16 5.95
C ARG A 123 -2.98 -9.44 5.03
N LEU A 124 -2.71 -9.95 3.83
CA LEU A 124 -3.75 -10.34 2.88
C LEU A 124 -4.61 -11.47 3.47
N ARG A 125 -5.91 -11.24 3.59
CA ARG A 125 -6.92 -12.22 4.00
C ARG A 125 -7.63 -12.84 2.82
N ARG A 126 -7.94 -12.02 1.81
CA ARG A 126 -8.68 -12.46 0.63
C ARG A 126 -8.31 -11.64 -0.58
N LEU A 127 -8.27 -12.29 -1.73
CA LEU A 127 -8.08 -11.64 -3.02
C LEU A 127 -9.27 -11.98 -3.91
N TYR A 128 -9.76 -10.98 -4.64
CA TYR A 128 -10.64 -11.17 -5.78
C TYR A 128 -9.95 -10.60 -7.02
N PHE A 129 -10.04 -11.31 -8.13
CA PHE A 129 -9.53 -10.85 -9.42
C PHE A 129 -10.65 -10.94 -10.45
N LEU A 130 -10.94 -9.84 -11.15
CA LEU A 130 -12.09 -9.73 -12.05
C LEU A 130 -13.43 -10.09 -11.38
N GLY A 131 -13.55 -9.83 -10.08
CA GLY A 131 -14.75 -10.11 -9.27
C GLY A 131 -14.82 -11.54 -8.70
N PHE A 132 -13.99 -12.47 -9.16
CA PHE A 132 -13.98 -13.85 -8.66
C PHE A 132 -13.02 -14.02 -7.49
N PRO A 133 -13.39 -14.78 -6.44
CA PRO A 133 -12.46 -15.08 -5.35
C PRO A 133 -11.29 -15.89 -5.89
N CYS A 134 -10.07 -15.45 -5.57
CA CYS A 134 -8.87 -16.18 -5.97
C CYS A 134 -8.83 -17.52 -5.23
N PRO A 135 -8.67 -18.66 -5.94
CA PRO A 135 -8.51 -19.96 -5.30
C PRO A 135 -7.30 -19.97 -4.36
N GLY A 136 -7.39 -20.69 -3.23
CA GLY A 136 -6.32 -20.69 -2.22
C GLY A 136 -4.94 -21.11 -2.75
N TRP A 137 -4.89 -22.01 -3.74
CA TRP A 137 -3.65 -22.45 -4.39
C TRP A 137 -3.03 -21.42 -5.37
N LEU A 138 -3.79 -20.37 -5.73
CA LEU A 138 -3.31 -19.20 -6.48
C LEU A 138 -3.19 -17.95 -5.60
N ALA A 139 -3.52 -18.05 -4.31
CA ALA A 139 -3.47 -16.89 -3.43
C ALA A 139 -2.03 -16.36 -3.39
N PRO A 140 -1.80 -15.09 -3.74
CA PRO A 140 -0.47 -14.54 -3.74
C PRO A 140 0.06 -14.47 -2.31
N ARG A 141 1.36 -14.72 -2.18
CA ARG A 141 2.13 -14.27 -1.04
C ARG A 141 2.32 -12.76 -1.20
N ILE A 142 1.76 -11.98 -0.28
CA ILE A 142 1.95 -10.54 -0.22
C ILE A 142 2.75 -10.21 1.04
N VAL A 143 3.84 -9.49 0.83
CA VAL A 143 4.56 -8.73 1.85
C VAL A 143 4.19 -7.28 1.61
N ALA A 144 3.57 -6.64 2.59
CA ALA A 144 3.20 -5.24 2.56
C ALA A 144 3.46 -4.69 3.96
N GLU A 145 4.64 -4.11 4.11
CA GLU A 145 5.18 -3.68 5.39
C GLU A 145 5.57 -2.21 5.30
N GLU A 146 5.24 -1.46 6.33
CA GLU A 146 5.64 -0.06 6.46
C GLU A 146 6.33 0.14 7.81
N THR A 147 7.38 0.97 7.81
CA THR A 147 8.17 1.28 9.00
C THR A 147 8.40 2.78 9.10
N GLY A 148 8.50 3.30 10.33
CA GLY A 148 8.83 4.70 10.56
C GLY A 148 10.32 4.88 10.83
N ALA A 149 10.93 5.91 10.25
CA ALA A 149 12.32 6.28 10.53
C ALA A 149 12.48 7.81 10.53
N GLY A 150 12.29 8.43 11.70
CA GLY A 150 12.35 9.88 11.86
C GLY A 150 11.28 10.57 11.01
N GLU A 151 11.73 11.31 10.00
CA GLU A 151 10.85 12.04 9.07
C GLU A 151 10.46 11.23 7.82
N HIS A 152 10.82 9.95 7.77
CA HIS A 152 10.53 9.07 6.65
C HIS A 152 9.54 7.96 7.03
N MET A 153 8.63 7.68 6.11
CA MET A 153 7.85 6.46 6.09
C MET A 153 8.45 5.54 5.03
N GLN A 154 8.99 4.39 5.44
CA GLN A 154 9.54 3.40 4.53
C GLN A 154 8.48 2.36 4.21
N PHE A 155 8.43 1.94 2.95
CA PHE A 155 7.52 0.90 2.48
C PHE A 155 8.30 -0.22 1.81
N HIS A 156 7.80 -1.44 1.99
CA HIS A 156 8.27 -2.62 1.30
C HIS A 156 7.07 -3.45 0.86
N VAL A 157 6.88 -3.54 -0.46
CA VAL A 157 5.80 -4.30 -1.07
C VAL A 157 6.36 -5.34 -2.01
N GLU A 158 5.98 -6.59 -1.80
CA GLU A 158 6.25 -7.70 -2.71
C GLU A 158 5.00 -8.55 -2.84
N ALA A 159 4.58 -8.81 -4.09
CA ALA A 159 3.51 -9.72 -4.42
C ALA A 159 4.04 -10.82 -5.32
N ALA A 160 3.91 -12.07 -4.88
CA ALA A 160 4.28 -13.25 -5.64
C ALA A 160 3.12 -14.22 -5.74
N VAL A 161 2.76 -14.62 -6.96
CA VAL A 161 1.68 -15.57 -7.22
C VAL A 161 2.29 -16.97 -7.43
N PRO A 162 1.76 -18.02 -6.78
CA PRO A 162 2.20 -19.40 -7.02
C PRO A 162 2.24 -19.73 -8.52
N LEU A 163 3.27 -20.46 -8.96
CA LEU A 163 3.53 -20.85 -10.37
C LEU A 163 3.85 -19.71 -11.36
N ILE A 164 3.47 -18.47 -11.05
CA ILE A 164 3.72 -17.29 -11.91
C ILE A 164 5.00 -16.56 -11.46
N GLY A 165 5.28 -16.52 -10.16
CA GLY A 165 6.41 -15.81 -9.57
C GLY A 165 6.06 -14.40 -9.09
N VAL A 166 7.08 -13.56 -8.92
CA VAL A 166 6.95 -12.17 -8.45
C VAL A 166 6.27 -11.33 -9.53
N VAL A 167 5.13 -10.73 -9.19
CA VAL A 167 4.33 -9.86 -10.08
C VAL A 167 4.51 -8.38 -9.76
N ALA A 168 4.85 -8.04 -8.52
CA ALA A 168 5.21 -6.69 -8.11
C ALA A 168 6.24 -6.77 -6.99
N SER A 169 7.27 -5.95 -7.06
CA SER A 169 8.24 -5.79 -5.98
C SER A 169 8.71 -4.35 -6.02
N TYR A 170 8.53 -3.61 -4.93
CA TYR A 170 9.08 -2.27 -4.79
C TYR A 170 9.29 -1.94 -3.33
N ARG A 171 10.33 -1.16 -3.08
CA ARG A 171 10.67 -0.67 -1.74
C ARG A 171 11.22 0.74 -1.83
N GLY A 172 11.06 1.49 -0.77
CA GLY A 172 11.46 2.90 -0.78
C GLY A 172 11.05 3.61 0.47
N TYR A 173 11.07 4.93 0.40
CA TYR A 173 10.59 5.79 1.46
C TYR A 173 9.91 7.03 0.88
N LEU A 174 8.99 7.58 1.67
CA LEU A 174 8.37 8.89 1.47
C LEU A 174 8.86 9.84 2.57
N LEU A 175 9.08 11.08 2.18
CA LEU A 175 9.30 12.20 3.08
C LEU A 175 7.94 12.65 3.61
N LEU A 176 7.80 12.67 4.93
CA LEU A 176 6.58 13.17 5.55
C LEU A 176 6.61 14.70 5.60
N PRO A 177 5.44 15.35 5.51
CA PRO A 177 5.39 16.80 5.65
C PRO A 177 5.82 17.17 7.07
N GLU A 178 6.62 18.22 7.18
CA GLU A 178 7.00 18.76 8.49
C GLU A 178 5.74 19.10 9.28
N GLU A 179 5.69 18.70 10.55
CA GLU A 179 4.63 19.18 11.45
C GLU A 179 4.79 20.70 11.56
N LYS A 180 3.86 21.46 10.98
CA LYS A 180 3.77 22.89 11.24
C LYS A 180 3.49 23.07 12.74
N ALA A 181 4.51 23.55 13.44
CA ALA A 181 4.47 23.92 14.86
C ALA A 181 3.41 24.98 15.16
#